data_AF-A0AAX6HV06-F1
#
_entry.id   AF-A0AAX6HV06-F1
#
_cell.length_a   1.000
_cell.length_b   1.000
_cell.length_c   1.000
_cell.angle_alpha   90.00
_cell.angle_beta   90.00
_cell.angle_gamma   90.00
#
_symmetry.space_group_name_H-M   'P 1'
#
loop_
_entity.id
_entity.type
_entity.pdbx_description
1 polymer ?
#
loop_
_entity_poly.entity_id
_entity_poly.type
_entity_poly.pdbx_seq_one_letter_code
_entity_poly.pdbx_strand_id
1 'polypeptide(L)'
;MASSAMLLDPKPAAPPSFPAQTLAPASDEDDDLYGRLKSLERQIQFTDVQEDYVKDELKNLKRELLRAQEEVKRIQSVPLVIGQFMEMVDQSNGIVGSTTGSNYYVRILSTINRELLKPSASVALHRHSNALVDVLPPEADSSISLLSQSEKPDVTYNDIGGCDIQKQEIREAVELPLTHHELYKQIGIDPPRGVLLYGPPGTGKTMLAKAVANHTTAAFIRVVGSEFVQKYLGEGPRMVRDVFRLAKENAPAIIFIDEVDAIATARFDAQTGADREVQRILMELLNQMDGFDQTVNVKVIMATNRADTLDPALLRPGRLDRKIEFPLPDRRQKRLVFQVCTAKMNLGDEVDLEDYVSRPDKISAAEIAAICQEAGMHAVRKNRYVILPKDFEKGYRTNVKKPDTDFDFYK
;
A
#
# COMPACT_ATOMS: atom_id res chain seq x y z
N MET A 1 35.44 -1.77 30.61
CA MET A 1 36.35 -0.61 30.72
C MET A 1 36.71 -0.14 29.32
N ALA A 2 36.03 0.89 28.83
CA ALA A 2 36.50 1.69 27.71
C ALA A 2 36.07 3.12 28.04
N SER A 3 37.08 3.96 28.26
CA SER A 3 36.95 5.33 28.74
C SER A 3 36.06 6.15 27.82
N SER A 4 35.02 6.75 28.40
CA SER A 4 34.21 7.79 27.78
C SER A 4 35.09 9.03 27.62
N ALA A 5 35.77 9.13 26.47
CA ALA A 5 36.49 10.33 26.10
C ALA A 5 35.46 11.37 25.64
N MET A 6 34.99 12.19 26.59
CA MET A 6 34.38 13.47 26.29
C MET A 6 35.39 14.30 25.50
N LEU A 7 35.19 14.38 24.18
CA LEU A 7 35.78 15.41 23.34
C LEU A 7 35.20 16.74 23.83
N LEU A 8 36.00 17.46 24.63
CA LEU A 8 35.75 18.83 25.01
C LEU A 8 35.66 19.68 23.74
N ASP A 9 34.49 20.27 23.49
CA ASP A 9 34.32 21.32 22.50
C ASP A 9 35.38 22.41 22.74
N PRO A 10 36.08 22.91 21.70
CA PRO A 10 36.99 24.03 21.85
C PRO A 10 36.16 25.24 22.27
N LYS A 11 36.42 25.72 23.50
CA LYS A 11 35.81 26.90 24.09
C LYS A 11 35.96 28.07 23.10
N PRO A 12 34.87 28.75 22.68
CA PRO A 12 34.99 29.88 21.77
C PRO A 12 35.89 30.94 22.41
N ALA A 13 36.88 31.42 21.65
CA ALA A 13 37.77 32.48 22.10
C ALA A 13 36.93 33.70 22.49
N ALA A 14 37.06 34.15 23.74
CA ALA A 14 36.29 35.27 24.25
C ALA A 14 36.66 36.54 23.45
N PRO A 15 35.66 37.35 23.04
CA PRO A 15 35.96 38.60 22.36
C PRO A 15 36.76 39.53 23.28
N PRO A 16 37.62 40.40 22.74
CA PRO A 16 38.34 41.38 23.55
C PRO A 16 37.34 42.30 24.25
N SER A 17 37.31 42.24 25.59
CA SER A 17 36.46 43.09 26.44
C SER A 17 37.26 44.24 27.04
N PHE A 18 36.63 45.42 27.14
CA PHE A 18 37.22 46.59 27.82
C PHE A 18 36.94 46.55 29.34
N PRO A 19 37.85 47.11 30.16
CA PRO A 19 37.52 47.51 31.53
C PRO A 19 36.56 48.72 31.49
N ALA A 20 35.46 48.64 32.24
CA ALA A 20 34.46 49.70 32.34
C ALA A 20 35.10 51.00 32.87
N GLN A 21 35.12 52.06 32.05
CA GLN A 21 35.46 53.40 32.50
C GLN A 21 34.21 54.08 33.06
N THR A 22 34.21 54.32 34.37
CA THR A 22 33.29 55.19 35.08
C THR A 22 33.47 56.64 34.63
N LEU A 23 32.42 57.24 34.08
CA LEU A 23 32.37 58.66 33.72
C LEU A 23 32.23 59.51 34.99
N ALA A 24 33.23 60.32 35.30
CA ALA A 24 33.13 61.44 36.24
C ALA A 24 32.60 62.69 35.49
N PRO A 25 31.87 63.61 36.15
CA PRO A 25 31.31 64.78 35.49
C PRO A 25 32.39 65.87 35.36
N ALA A 26 32.51 66.51 34.19
CA ALA A 26 33.37 67.66 34.00
C ALA A 26 32.65 68.78 33.26
N SER A 27 32.82 69.98 33.80
CA SER A 27 32.62 71.29 33.19
C SER A 27 33.67 71.56 32.10
N ASP A 28 33.28 72.37 31.10
CA ASP A 28 34.04 72.96 29.98
C ASP A 28 33.69 72.36 28.59
N GLU A 29 32.72 72.98 27.90
CA GLU A 29 31.96 72.40 26.79
C GLU A 29 32.72 72.28 25.43
N ASP A 30 33.84 72.97 25.21
CA ASP A 30 34.56 72.93 23.91
C ASP A 30 35.75 71.94 23.87
N ASP A 31 36.46 71.74 24.99
CA ASP A 31 37.55 70.74 25.08
C ASP A 31 37.02 69.31 25.24
N ASP A 32 35.81 69.16 25.80
CA ASP A 32 35.14 67.86 26.00
C ASP A 32 34.56 67.30 24.68
N LEU A 33 34.13 68.17 23.75
CA LEU A 33 33.64 67.79 22.41
C LEU A 33 34.74 67.17 21.56
N TYR A 34 35.94 67.75 21.54
CA TYR A 34 37.08 67.21 20.79
C TYR A 34 37.59 65.89 21.37
N GLY A 35 37.63 65.78 22.71
CA GLY A 35 37.94 64.52 23.40
C GLY A 35 36.95 63.41 23.08
N ARG A 36 35.65 63.75 23.00
CA ARG A 36 34.57 62.83 22.64
C ARG A 36 34.58 62.42 21.17
N LEU A 37 34.94 63.32 20.26
CA LEU A 37 35.11 63.01 18.84
C LEU A 37 36.26 62.02 18.63
N LYS A 38 37.40 62.25 19.30
CA LYS A 38 38.57 61.38 19.22
C LYS A 38 38.37 60.02 19.88
N SER A 39 37.55 59.94 20.93
CA SER A 39 37.17 58.66 21.54
C SER A 39 36.20 57.87 20.66
N LEU A 40 35.22 58.54 20.03
CA LEU A 40 34.33 57.95 19.03
C LEU A 40 35.11 57.46 17.80
N GLU A 41 36.10 58.20 17.33
CA GLU A 41 36.95 57.81 16.20
C GLU A 41 37.76 56.54 16.50
N ARG A 42 38.32 56.42 17.71
CA ARG A 42 38.95 55.16 18.17
C ARG A 42 37.94 54.02 18.29
N GLN A 43 36.73 54.33 18.72
CA GLN A 43 35.67 53.34 18.87
C GLN A 43 35.25 52.79 17.50
N ILE A 44 35.11 53.66 16.48
CA ILE A 44 34.85 53.26 15.10
C ILE A 44 35.99 52.37 14.58
N GLN A 45 37.25 52.79 14.74
CA GLN A 45 38.40 51.98 14.31
C GLN A 45 38.43 50.59 14.98
N PHE A 46 38.04 50.50 16.25
CA PHE A 46 37.96 49.22 16.96
C PHE A 46 36.80 48.37 16.46
N THR A 47 35.63 48.97 16.21
CA THR A 47 34.48 48.27 15.64
C THR A 47 34.78 47.75 14.23
N ASP A 48 35.51 48.49 13.40
CA ASP A 48 35.94 48.04 12.07
C ASP A 48 36.80 46.77 12.17
N VAL A 49 37.77 46.75 13.10
CA VAL A 49 38.61 45.56 13.37
C VAL A 49 37.77 44.38 13.86
N GLN A 50 36.75 44.62 14.70
CA GLN A 50 35.84 43.57 15.13
C GLN A 50 34.98 43.04 13.97
N GLU A 51 34.52 43.92 13.08
CA GLU A 51 33.74 43.53 11.91
C GLU A 51 34.56 42.64 10.97
N ASP A 52 35.82 43.00 10.72
CA ASP A 52 36.73 42.20 9.90
C ASP A 52 37.05 40.85 10.55
N TYR A 53 37.27 40.80 11.88
CA TYR A 53 37.43 39.56 12.61
C TYR A 53 36.21 38.64 12.49
N VAL A 54 35.00 39.18 12.68
CA VAL A 54 33.76 38.40 12.56
C VAL A 54 33.56 37.91 11.12
N LYS A 55 33.90 38.71 10.11
CA LYS A 55 33.85 38.29 8.70
C LYS A 55 34.80 37.12 8.42
N ASP A 56 36.00 37.15 8.98
CA ASP A 56 36.96 36.07 8.80
C ASP A 56 36.59 34.81 9.59
N GLU A 57 36.09 34.94 10.81
CA GLU A 57 35.52 33.83 11.58
C GLU A 57 34.33 33.18 10.85
N LEU A 58 33.44 33.98 10.26
CA LEU A 58 32.34 33.46 9.45
C LEU A 58 32.84 32.66 8.23
N LYS A 59 33.95 33.07 7.60
CA LYS A 59 34.56 32.30 6.50
C LYS A 59 35.17 30.99 7.00
N ASN A 60 35.84 31.01 8.15
CA ASN A 60 36.43 29.82 8.76
C ASN A 60 35.36 28.81 9.16
N LEU A 61 34.32 29.25 9.88
CA LEU A 61 33.19 28.41 10.27
C LEU A 61 32.47 27.80 9.06
N LYS A 62 32.30 28.56 7.97
CA LYS A 62 31.72 28.02 6.72
C LYS A 62 32.59 26.91 6.12
N ARG A 63 33.92 27.05 6.14
CA ARG A 63 34.85 26.02 5.65
C ARG A 63 34.82 24.78 6.53
N GLU A 64 34.80 24.95 7.85
CA GLU A 64 34.70 23.82 8.78
C GLU A 64 33.39 23.07 8.64
N LEU A 65 32.27 23.78 8.48
CA LEU A 65 30.96 23.18 8.22
C LEU A 65 30.98 22.34 6.94
N LEU A 66 31.59 22.86 5.86
CA LEU A 66 31.68 22.14 4.59
C LEU A 66 32.54 20.88 4.73
N ARG A 67 33.67 20.96 5.45
CA ARG A 67 34.52 19.81 5.75
C ARG A 67 33.78 18.75 6.58
N ALA A 68 33.04 19.17 7.60
CA ALA A 68 32.22 18.27 8.42
C ALA A 68 31.10 17.59 7.59
N GLN A 69 30.48 18.32 6.67
CA GLN A 69 29.47 17.76 5.75
C GLN A 69 30.06 16.72 4.79
N GLU A 70 31.28 16.95 4.27
CA GLU A 70 31.98 15.96 3.44
C GLU A 70 32.33 14.69 4.22
N GLU A 71 32.74 14.83 5.49
CA GLU A 71 32.95 13.70 6.39
C GLU A 71 31.69 12.87 6.59
N VAL A 72 30.55 13.54 6.78
CA VAL A 72 29.25 12.87 6.89
C VAL A 72 28.89 12.13 5.59
N LYS A 73 29.11 12.72 4.41
CA LYS A 73 28.87 12.06 3.12
C LYS A 73 29.71 10.79 2.92
N ARG A 74 30.93 10.74 3.47
CA ARG A 74 31.74 9.51 3.43
C ARG A 74 31.06 8.36 4.17
N ILE A 75 30.40 8.64 5.29
CA ILE A 75 29.64 7.62 6.05
C ILE A 75 28.47 7.08 5.20
N GLN A 76 27.86 7.92 4.34
CA GLN A 76 26.79 7.52 3.43
C GLN A 76 27.24 6.59 2.29
N SER A 77 28.53 6.57 1.96
CA SER A 77 29.08 5.80 0.83
C SER A 77 29.46 4.35 1.15
N VAL A 78 29.47 3.99 2.44
CA VAL A 78 29.74 2.62 2.91
C VAL A 78 28.52 1.74 2.60
N PRO A 79 28.65 0.43 2.30
CA PRO A 79 27.49 -0.45 2.07
C PRO A 79 26.43 -0.30 3.18
N LEU A 80 25.24 0.12 2.77
CA LEU A 80 24.08 0.35 3.62
C LEU A 80 23.22 -0.92 3.68
N VAL A 81 22.56 -1.11 4.81
CA VAL A 81 21.57 -2.16 5.03
C VAL A 81 20.20 -1.50 5.11
N ILE A 82 19.22 -2.05 4.41
CA ILE A 82 17.84 -1.54 4.47
C ILE A 82 17.22 -1.95 5.81
N GLY A 83 16.53 -1.02 6.46
CA GLY A 83 15.75 -1.24 7.66
C GLY A 83 14.43 -0.45 7.62
N GLN A 84 13.63 -0.63 8.65
CA GLN A 84 12.38 0.09 8.85
C GLN A 84 12.43 0.90 10.14
N PHE A 85 12.01 2.15 10.03
CA PHE A 85 11.88 3.02 11.19
C PHE A 85 10.63 2.65 11.98
N MET A 86 10.72 2.47 13.30
CA MET A 86 9.56 2.17 14.14
C MET A 86 9.07 3.42 14.86
N GLU A 87 9.90 3.94 15.77
CA GLU A 87 9.50 5.03 16.67
C GLU A 87 10.71 5.90 17.05
N MET A 88 10.47 7.19 17.29
CA MET A 88 11.45 8.09 17.89
C MET A 88 11.37 7.98 19.40
N VAL A 89 12.51 7.73 20.06
CA VAL A 89 12.59 7.75 21.53
C VAL A 89 13.01 9.13 22.00
N ASP A 90 14.07 9.67 21.39
CA ASP A 90 14.66 10.95 21.77
C ASP A 90 14.82 11.86 20.55
N GLN A 91 15.39 13.06 20.77
CA GLN A 91 15.70 13.97 19.68
C GLN A 91 16.77 13.41 18.71
N SER A 92 17.70 12.60 19.19
CA SER A 92 18.80 12.03 18.39
C SER A 92 18.73 10.53 18.19
N ASN A 93 17.79 9.83 18.84
CA ASN A 93 17.77 8.38 18.90
C ASN A 93 16.39 7.83 18.53
N GLY A 94 16.37 6.72 17.81
CA GLY A 94 15.15 6.04 17.40
C GLY A 94 15.32 4.53 17.39
N ILE A 95 14.21 3.81 17.34
CA ILE A 95 14.17 2.36 17.20
C ILE A 95 14.00 2.03 15.73
N VAL A 96 14.87 1.18 15.21
CA VAL A 96 14.82 0.67 13.84
C VAL A 96 14.75 -0.85 13.85
N GLY A 97 13.93 -1.42 12.99
CA GLY A 97 13.93 -2.85 12.69
C GLY A 97 14.82 -3.11 11.48
N SER A 98 15.86 -3.91 11.62
CA SER A 98 16.60 -4.40 10.46
C SER A 98 15.77 -5.43 9.69
N THR A 99 16.03 -5.61 8.39
CA THR A 99 15.45 -6.71 7.60
C THR A 99 15.82 -8.09 8.14
N THR A 100 16.85 -8.19 8.99
CA THR A 100 17.20 -9.39 9.74
C THR A 100 16.24 -9.72 10.90
N GLY A 101 15.16 -8.94 11.08
CA GLY A 101 14.12 -9.17 12.09
C GLY A 101 14.50 -8.73 13.51
N SER A 102 15.68 -8.14 13.68
CA SER A 102 16.17 -7.63 14.97
C SER A 102 15.89 -6.13 15.09
N ASN A 103 15.43 -5.71 16.28
CA ASN A 103 15.22 -4.30 16.60
C ASN A 103 16.48 -3.72 17.25
N TYR A 104 16.91 -2.55 16.79
CA TYR A 104 18.08 -1.83 17.29
C TYR A 104 17.68 -0.43 17.76
N TYR A 105 18.27 -0.01 18.88
CA TYR A 105 18.26 1.39 19.32
C TYR A 105 19.45 2.09 18.69
N VAL A 106 19.18 3.08 17.83
CA VAL A 106 20.19 3.66 16.93
C VAL A 106 20.17 5.17 16.98
N ARG A 107 21.34 5.76 16.71
CA ARG A 107 21.50 7.20 16.58
C ARG A 107 21.10 7.63 15.17
N ILE A 108 20.32 8.71 15.09
CA ILE A 108 19.87 9.33 13.85
C ILE A 108 20.87 10.42 13.47
N LEU A 109 21.28 10.43 12.20
CA LEU A 109 22.17 11.44 11.67
C LEU A 109 21.46 12.81 11.60
N SER A 110 22.11 13.86 12.08
CA SER A 110 21.51 15.21 12.20
C SER A 110 21.13 15.86 10.87
N THR A 111 21.69 15.37 9.75
CA THR A 111 21.44 15.92 8.40
C THR A 111 20.11 15.47 7.80
N ILE A 112 19.42 14.52 8.45
CA ILE A 112 18.20 13.92 7.92
C ILE A 112 16.99 14.79 8.30
N ASN A 113 16.08 14.98 7.34
CA ASN A 113 14.80 15.64 7.58
C ASN A 113 13.90 14.78 8.46
N ARG A 114 13.70 15.24 9.70
CA ARG A 114 12.96 14.50 10.74
C ARG A 114 11.46 14.34 10.41
N GLU A 115 10.92 15.22 9.57
CA GLU A 115 9.52 15.17 9.13
C GLU A 115 9.23 14.00 8.18
N LEU A 116 10.26 13.49 7.49
CA LEU A 116 10.14 12.33 6.60
C LEU A 116 10.21 11.00 7.38
N LEU A 117 10.68 11.03 8.63
CA LEU A 117 10.73 9.86 9.52
C LEU A 117 9.34 9.58 10.08
N LYS A 118 8.50 8.98 9.25
CA LYS A 118 7.20 8.42 9.68
C LYS A 118 7.39 6.97 10.16
N PRO A 119 6.55 6.49 11.09
CA PRO A 119 6.53 5.08 11.45
C PRO A 119 6.41 4.20 10.21
N SER A 120 7.18 3.12 10.18
CA SER A 120 7.36 2.19 9.06
C SER A 120 8.02 2.77 7.80
N ALA A 121 8.63 3.96 7.83
CA ALA A 121 9.43 4.45 6.71
C ALA A 121 10.65 3.54 6.45
N SER A 122 10.98 3.35 5.17
CA SER A 122 12.19 2.61 4.76
C SER A 122 13.41 3.50 4.99
N VAL A 123 14.40 2.99 5.73
CA VAL A 123 15.59 3.74 6.12
C VAL A 123 16.85 2.95 5.79
N ALA A 124 17.92 3.68 5.50
CA ALA A 124 19.24 3.12 5.30
C ALA A 124 20.02 3.13 6.62
N LEU A 125 20.46 1.96 7.02
CA LEU A 125 21.28 1.73 8.20
C LEU A 125 22.72 1.46 7.79
N HIS A 126 23.67 1.95 8.57
CA HIS A 126 25.08 1.60 8.37
C HIS A 126 25.35 0.15 8.81
N ARG A 127 26.04 -0.65 7.98
CA ARG A 127 26.21 -2.11 8.19
C ARG A 127 26.79 -2.54 9.55
N HIS A 128 27.71 -1.75 10.12
CA HIS A 128 28.40 -2.15 11.36
C HIS A 128 27.89 -1.45 12.62
N SER A 129 27.44 -0.20 12.49
CA SER A 129 27.01 0.62 13.63
C SER A 129 25.50 0.70 13.76
N ASN A 130 24.77 0.21 12.76
CA ASN A 130 23.31 0.32 12.62
C ASN A 130 22.78 1.76 12.73
N ALA A 131 23.65 2.78 12.62
CA ALA A 131 23.23 4.17 12.65
C ALA A 131 22.31 4.48 11.46
N LEU A 132 21.29 5.31 11.68
CA LEU A 132 20.36 5.72 10.62
C LEU A 132 21.01 6.82 9.80
N VAL A 133 21.29 6.50 8.53
CA VAL A 133 22.10 7.31 7.61
C VAL A 133 21.25 8.15 6.68
N ASP A 134 20.19 7.55 6.13
CA ASP A 134 19.29 8.21 5.19
C ASP A 134 17.90 7.58 5.21
N VAL A 135 16.91 8.31 4.69
CA VAL A 135 15.56 7.80 4.44
C VAL A 135 15.48 7.42 2.98
N LEU A 136 15.20 6.15 2.70
CA LEU A 136 15.08 5.67 1.34
C LEU A 136 13.70 6.07 0.80
N PRO A 137 13.59 6.39 -0.51
CA PRO A 137 12.29 6.44 -1.14
C PRO A 137 11.61 5.07 -0.94
N PRO A 138 10.27 5.04 -0.89
CA PRO A 138 9.49 3.83 -0.76
C PRO A 138 9.63 3.01 -2.04
N GLU A 139 10.75 2.32 -2.22
CA GLU A 139 10.85 1.25 -3.20
C GLU A 139 10.03 0.09 -2.65
N ALA A 140 8.88 -0.14 -3.28
CA ALA A 140 8.13 -1.37 -3.08
C ALA A 140 9.08 -2.53 -3.42
N ASP A 141 9.24 -3.49 -2.51
CA ASP A 141 9.93 -4.73 -2.80
C ASP A 141 9.39 -5.28 -4.13
N SER A 142 10.30 -5.66 -5.03
CA SER A 142 10.05 -6.03 -6.43
C SER A 142 9.00 -7.13 -6.68
N SER A 143 8.41 -7.71 -5.63
CA SER A 143 7.31 -8.66 -5.67
C SER A 143 5.94 -8.01 -5.86
N ILE A 144 5.73 -6.77 -5.38
CA ILE A 144 4.42 -6.11 -5.49
C ILE A 144 4.35 -5.37 -6.82
N SER A 145 3.74 -6.02 -7.81
CA SER A 145 3.49 -5.40 -9.12
C SER A 145 2.42 -4.31 -8.95
N LEU A 146 2.84 -3.05 -8.86
CA LEU A 146 1.96 -1.93 -9.20
C LEU A 146 1.53 -2.16 -10.65
N LEU A 147 0.27 -2.52 -10.85
CA LEU A 147 -0.33 -2.48 -12.17
C LEU A 147 -0.36 -1.01 -12.57
N SER A 148 0.65 -0.61 -13.33
CA SER A 148 0.75 0.70 -13.94
C SER A 148 -0.48 0.91 -14.85
N GLN A 149 -0.81 2.15 -15.20
CA GLN A 149 -1.93 2.43 -16.12
C GLN A 149 -1.88 1.65 -17.45
N SER A 150 -0.72 1.11 -17.83
CA SER A 150 -0.49 0.25 -19.00
C SER A 150 -0.92 -1.21 -18.85
N GLU A 151 -1.20 -1.68 -17.64
CA GLU A 151 -1.53 -3.08 -17.33
C GLU A 151 -2.96 -3.22 -16.77
N LYS A 152 -3.82 -2.24 -17.07
CA LYS A 152 -5.24 -2.31 -16.76
C LYS A 152 -5.85 -3.54 -17.45
N PRO A 153 -6.62 -4.37 -16.75
CA PRO A 153 -7.30 -5.49 -17.38
C PRO A 153 -8.34 -4.97 -18.38
N ASP A 154 -8.33 -5.51 -19.61
CA ASP A 154 -9.24 -5.11 -20.70
C ASP A 154 -10.73 -5.46 -20.47
N VAL A 155 -11.07 -6.03 -19.32
CA VAL A 155 -12.43 -6.50 -19.02
C VAL A 155 -13.32 -5.30 -18.70
N THR A 156 -14.48 -5.22 -19.35
CA THR A 156 -15.48 -4.17 -19.07
C THR A 156 -16.70 -4.75 -18.34
N TYR A 157 -17.56 -3.89 -17.78
CA TYR A 157 -18.83 -4.33 -17.16
C TYR A 157 -19.77 -5.04 -18.15
N ASN A 158 -19.63 -4.77 -19.45
CA ASN A 158 -20.43 -5.39 -20.50
C ASN A 158 -19.96 -6.83 -20.80
N ASP A 159 -18.69 -7.15 -20.53
CA ASP A 159 -18.14 -8.50 -20.66
C ASP A 159 -18.59 -9.44 -19.52
N ILE A 160 -19.27 -8.92 -18.51
CA ILE A 160 -19.80 -9.72 -17.40
C ILE A 160 -21.30 -9.90 -17.62
N GLY A 161 -21.75 -11.12 -17.91
CA GLY A 161 -23.19 -11.40 -18.05
C GLY A 161 -23.89 -11.49 -16.69
N GLY A 162 -25.00 -10.78 -16.51
CA GLY A 162 -25.80 -10.81 -15.29
C GLY A 162 -25.15 -10.12 -14.08
N CYS A 163 -25.46 -10.62 -12.87
CA CYS A 163 -25.03 -10.07 -11.58
C CYS A 163 -25.35 -8.58 -11.38
N ASP A 164 -26.51 -8.13 -11.85
CA ASP A 164 -26.91 -6.71 -11.82
C ASP A 164 -26.91 -6.13 -10.41
N ILE A 165 -27.36 -6.92 -9.43
CA ILE A 165 -27.40 -6.55 -8.00
C ILE A 165 -25.96 -6.35 -7.49
N GLN A 166 -25.08 -7.33 -7.71
CA GLN A 166 -23.68 -7.27 -7.25
C GLN A 166 -22.91 -6.13 -7.93
N LYS A 167 -23.15 -5.89 -9.23
CA LYS A 167 -22.55 -4.76 -9.95
C LYS A 167 -22.97 -3.44 -9.35
N GLN A 168 -24.25 -3.27 -9.04
CA GLN A 168 -24.75 -2.06 -8.41
C GLN A 168 -24.13 -1.85 -7.02
N GLU A 169 -24.12 -2.88 -6.18
CA GLU A 169 -23.55 -2.81 -4.83
C GLU A 169 -22.06 -2.45 -4.83
N ILE A 170 -21.26 -3.01 -5.75
CA ILE A 170 -19.84 -2.65 -5.87
C ILE A 170 -19.67 -1.21 -6.37
N ARG A 171 -20.47 -0.76 -7.34
CA ARG A 171 -20.40 0.63 -7.81
C ARG A 171 -20.68 1.63 -6.69
N GLU A 172 -21.70 1.36 -5.88
CA GLU A 172 -22.05 2.18 -4.72
C GLU A 172 -20.97 2.14 -3.63
N ALA A 173 -20.31 1.00 -3.44
CA ALA A 173 -19.30 0.85 -2.40
C ALA A 173 -17.90 1.36 -2.78
N VAL A 174 -17.53 1.31 -4.07
CA VAL A 174 -16.17 1.60 -4.54
C VAL A 174 -16.13 2.83 -5.44
N GLU A 175 -16.95 2.90 -6.49
CA GLU A 175 -16.87 3.98 -7.48
C GLU A 175 -17.45 5.30 -6.98
N LEU A 176 -18.62 5.23 -6.33
CA LEU A 176 -19.34 6.41 -5.86
C LEU A 176 -18.55 7.21 -4.80
N PRO A 177 -17.90 6.57 -3.80
CA PRO A 177 -17.09 7.30 -2.83
C PRO A 177 -15.83 7.94 -3.44
N LEU A 178 -15.29 7.36 -4.51
CA LEU A 178 -14.10 7.89 -5.20
C LEU A 178 -14.43 9.07 -6.11
N THR A 179 -15.57 9.02 -6.79
CA THR A 179 -16.01 10.06 -7.75
C THR A 179 -16.75 11.21 -7.07
N HIS A 180 -17.59 10.91 -6.08
CA HIS A 180 -18.49 11.87 -5.44
C HIS A 180 -18.38 11.85 -3.90
N HIS A 181 -17.16 12.02 -3.38
CA HIS A 181 -16.92 12.07 -1.93
C HIS A 181 -17.74 13.15 -1.20
N GLU A 182 -17.97 14.29 -1.84
CA GLU A 182 -18.72 15.41 -1.25
C GLU A 182 -20.16 15.05 -0.89
N LEU A 183 -20.82 14.18 -1.67
CA LEU A 183 -22.19 13.73 -1.39
C LEU A 183 -22.25 12.97 -0.04
N TYR A 184 -21.30 12.08 0.21
CA TYR A 184 -21.22 11.35 1.48
C TYR A 184 -21.01 12.30 2.66
N LYS A 185 -20.15 13.30 2.49
CA LYS A 185 -19.87 14.31 3.53
C LYS A 185 -21.07 15.22 3.81
N GLN A 186 -21.83 15.61 2.78
CA GLN A 186 -23.05 16.42 2.95
C GLN A 186 -24.19 15.65 3.61
N ILE A 187 -24.35 14.37 3.25
CA ILE A 187 -25.36 13.49 3.85
C ILE A 187 -24.94 13.09 5.29
N GLY A 188 -23.64 13.10 5.60
CA GLY A 188 -23.11 12.73 6.91
C GLY A 188 -23.02 11.22 7.11
N ILE A 189 -22.88 10.46 6.03
CA ILE A 189 -22.69 9.00 6.06
C ILE A 189 -21.23 8.65 5.82
N ASP A 190 -20.67 7.77 6.64
CA ASP A 190 -19.32 7.27 6.43
C ASP A 190 -19.28 6.33 5.21
N PRO A 191 -18.38 6.55 4.23
CA PRO A 191 -18.23 5.64 3.12
C PRO A 191 -17.64 4.31 3.61
N PRO A 192 -18.07 3.16 3.05
CA PRO A 192 -17.55 1.86 3.47
C PRO A 192 -16.04 1.78 3.22
N ARG A 193 -15.29 1.23 4.19
CA ARG A 193 -13.82 1.10 4.09
C ARG A 193 -13.40 -0.07 3.21
N GLY A 194 -14.05 -1.20 3.40
CA GLY A 194 -13.75 -2.43 2.69
C GLY A 194 -14.98 -3.20 2.22
N VAL A 195 -14.79 -3.96 1.14
CA VAL A 195 -15.81 -4.81 0.53
C VAL A 195 -15.30 -6.25 0.50
N LEU A 196 -16.11 -7.18 0.99
CA LEU A 196 -15.85 -8.61 0.92
C LEU A 196 -16.74 -9.26 -0.14
N LEU A 197 -16.13 -9.87 -1.16
CA LEU A 197 -16.78 -10.67 -2.18
C LEU A 197 -16.68 -12.15 -1.79
N TYR A 198 -17.82 -12.81 -1.59
CA TYR A 198 -17.85 -14.23 -1.20
C TYR A 198 -18.87 -15.05 -2.00
N GLY A 199 -18.67 -16.36 -2.07
CA GLY A 199 -19.56 -17.28 -2.80
C GLY A 199 -18.82 -18.51 -3.33
N PRO A 200 -19.48 -19.43 -4.06
CA PRO A 200 -18.81 -20.50 -4.76
C PRO A 200 -17.78 -19.99 -5.79
N PRO A 201 -16.75 -20.80 -6.11
CA PRO A 201 -15.79 -20.49 -7.16
C PRO A 201 -16.48 -20.44 -8.53
N GLY A 202 -15.90 -19.69 -9.47
CA GLY A 202 -16.41 -19.63 -10.85
C GLY A 202 -17.65 -18.75 -11.06
N THR A 203 -18.01 -17.90 -10.08
CA THR A 203 -19.10 -16.91 -10.18
C THR A 203 -18.65 -15.53 -10.70
N GLY A 204 -17.36 -15.36 -11.02
CA GLY A 204 -16.86 -14.14 -11.65
C GLY A 204 -16.41 -13.02 -10.70
N LYS A 205 -16.15 -13.30 -9.41
CA LYS A 205 -15.66 -12.32 -8.42
C LYS A 205 -14.40 -11.57 -8.88
N THR A 206 -13.36 -12.32 -9.28
CA THR A 206 -12.11 -11.76 -9.80
C THR A 206 -12.34 -10.99 -11.11
N MET A 207 -13.27 -11.43 -11.95
CA MET A 207 -13.61 -10.75 -13.20
C MET A 207 -14.31 -9.40 -12.94
N LEU A 208 -15.20 -9.34 -11.95
CA LEU A 208 -15.87 -8.12 -11.54
C LEU A 208 -14.91 -7.11 -10.92
N ALA A 209 -13.99 -7.55 -10.06
CA ALA A 209 -12.95 -6.68 -9.52
C ALA A 209 -12.06 -6.09 -10.63
N LYS A 210 -11.71 -6.89 -11.66
CA LYS A 210 -10.98 -6.41 -12.84
C LYS A 210 -11.78 -5.39 -13.64
N ALA A 211 -13.09 -5.59 -13.83
CA ALA A 211 -13.93 -4.62 -14.54
C ALA A 211 -14.04 -3.27 -13.79
N VAL A 212 -14.10 -3.31 -12.46
CA VAL A 212 -14.08 -2.11 -11.61
C VAL A 212 -12.74 -1.38 -11.77
N ALA A 213 -11.62 -2.11 -11.79
CA ALA A 213 -10.29 -1.54 -12.01
C ALA A 213 -10.16 -0.84 -13.37
N ASN A 214 -10.80 -1.37 -14.42
CA ASN A 214 -10.78 -0.77 -15.74
C ASN A 214 -11.63 0.51 -15.81
N HIS A 215 -12.81 0.49 -15.18
CA HIS A 215 -13.74 1.62 -15.19
C HIS A 215 -13.28 2.77 -14.30
N THR A 216 -12.49 2.49 -13.26
CA THR A 216 -11.96 3.50 -12.35
C THR A 216 -10.65 4.12 -12.85
N THR A 217 -10.44 5.40 -12.54
CA THR A 217 -9.18 6.11 -12.79
C THR A 217 -8.18 5.98 -11.64
N ALA A 218 -8.56 5.29 -10.56
CA ALA A 218 -7.74 5.05 -9.37
C ALA A 218 -6.59 4.07 -9.66
N ALA A 219 -5.53 4.14 -8.87
CA ALA A 219 -4.47 3.13 -8.90
C ALA A 219 -5.03 1.78 -8.44
N PHE A 220 -4.73 0.71 -9.16
CA PHE A 220 -5.21 -0.63 -8.82
C PHE A 220 -4.03 -1.52 -8.40
N ILE A 221 -4.04 -1.97 -7.14
CA ILE A 221 -3.01 -2.82 -6.57
C ILE A 221 -3.63 -4.21 -6.39
N ARG A 222 -3.15 -5.18 -7.17
CA ARG A 222 -3.60 -6.57 -7.09
C ARG A 222 -2.58 -7.39 -6.32
N VAL A 223 -3.04 -8.09 -5.29
CA VAL A 223 -2.22 -9.03 -4.51
C VAL A 223 -2.95 -10.34 -4.38
N VAL A 224 -2.24 -11.47 -4.46
CA VAL A 224 -2.82 -12.78 -4.16
C VAL A 224 -2.55 -13.09 -2.69
N GLY A 225 -3.55 -13.57 -1.94
CA GLY A 225 -3.44 -13.83 -0.51
C GLY A 225 -2.28 -14.76 -0.13
N SER A 226 -1.97 -15.72 -1.00
CA SER A 226 -0.84 -16.64 -0.83
C SER A 226 0.53 -15.97 -0.94
N GLU A 227 0.66 -14.82 -1.61
CA GLU A 227 1.94 -14.10 -1.75
C GLU A 227 2.43 -13.51 -0.43
N PHE A 228 1.54 -13.27 0.53
CA PHE A 228 1.92 -12.79 1.87
C PHE A 228 2.63 -13.87 2.69
N VAL A 229 2.43 -15.15 2.38
CA VAL A 229 3.03 -16.27 3.12
C VAL A 229 4.40 -16.59 2.52
N GLN A 230 5.45 -16.00 3.08
CA GLN A 230 6.83 -16.19 2.65
C GLN A 230 7.59 -17.19 3.53
N LYS A 231 8.69 -17.73 2.99
CA LYS A 231 9.57 -18.67 3.72
C LYS A 231 10.32 -17.99 4.86
N TYR A 232 10.59 -16.69 4.74
CA TYR A 232 11.35 -15.93 5.74
C TYR A 232 10.42 -15.31 6.78
N LEU A 233 10.78 -15.48 8.05
CA LEU A 233 10.00 -15.01 9.18
C LEU A 233 10.02 -13.47 9.24
N GLY A 234 8.84 -12.85 9.35
CA GLY A 234 8.68 -11.39 9.42
C GLY A 234 8.61 -10.68 8.07
N GLU A 235 8.82 -11.39 6.95
CA GLU A 235 8.68 -10.82 5.60
C GLU A 235 7.20 -10.56 5.25
N GLY A 236 6.29 -11.43 5.68
CA GLY A 236 4.85 -11.27 5.43
C GLY A 236 4.27 -9.98 6.01
N PRO A 237 4.42 -9.70 7.33
CA PRO A 237 3.95 -8.45 7.92
C PRO A 237 4.62 -7.19 7.33
N ARG A 238 5.88 -7.31 6.88
CA ARG A 238 6.57 -6.24 6.16
C ARG A 238 5.89 -5.93 4.83
N MET A 239 5.62 -6.98 4.05
CA MET A 239 4.95 -6.87 2.75
C MET A 239 3.56 -6.23 2.87
N VAL A 240 2.76 -6.60 3.90
CA VAL A 240 1.46 -5.95 4.17
C VAL A 240 1.62 -4.44 4.37
N ARG A 241 2.59 -4.01 5.18
CA ARG A 241 2.86 -2.58 5.39
C ARG A 241 3.31 -1.86 4.13
N ASP A 242 4.07 -2.53 3.28
CA ASP A 242 4.54 -1.96 2.01
C ASP A 242 3.37 -1.78 1.03
N VAL A 243 2.46 -2.75 0.90
CA VAL A 243 1.24 -2.65 0.06
C VAL A 243 0.36 -1.47 0.47
N PHE A 244 0.09 -1.31 1.76
CA PHE A 244 -0.81 -0.27 2.27
C PHE A 244 -0.18 1.12 2.18
N ARG A 245 1.13 1.23 2.40
CA ARG A 245 1.87 2.48 2.20
C ARG A 245 1.84 2.91 0.74
N LEU A 246 2.06 1.96 -0.16
CA LEU A 246 2.04 2.21 -1.60
C LEU A 246 0.66 2.65 -2.10
N ALA A 247 -0.41 2.09 -1.54
CA ALA A 247 -1.77 2.54 -1.81
C ALA A 247 -2.01 3.98 -1.31
N LYS A 248 -1.44 4.34 -0.16
CA LYS A 248 -1.55 5.68 0.43
C LYS A 248 -0.83 6.74 -0.40
N GLU A 249 0.33 6.42 -0.96
CA GLU A 249 1.10 7.32 -1.82
C GLU A 249 0.45 7.53 -3.18
N ASN A 250 -0.18 6.48 -3.73
CA ASN A 250 -0.88 6.52 -5.00
C ASN A 250 -2.39 6.80 -4.86
N ALA A 251 -2.83 7.40 -3.74
CA ALA A 251 -4.24 7.68 -3.51
C ALA A 251 -4.78 8.70 -4.53
N PRO A 252 -5.96 8.46 -5.15
CA PRO A 252 -6.94 7.41 -4.86
C PRO A 252 -6.53 6.03 -5.38
N ALA A 253 -6.64 5.00 -4.53
CA ALA A 253 -6.20 3.64 -4.84
C ALA A 253 -7.19 2.55 -4.37
N ILE A 254 -7.20 1.43 -5.10
CA ILE A 254 -7.99 0.24 -4.79
C ILE A 254 -7.00 -0.92 -4.57
N ILE A 255 -7.06 -1.54 -3.39
CA ILE A 255 -6.32 -2.76 -3.07
C ILE A 255 -7.27 -3.93 -3.29
N PHE A 256 -6.95 -4.82 -4.23
CA PHE A 256 -7.68 -6.07 -4.44
C PHE A 256 -6.84 -7.26 -3.95
N ILE A 257 -7.34 -7.94 -2.93
CA ILE A 257 -6.73 -9.16 -2.40
C ILE A 257 -7.60 -10.35 -2.79
N ASP A 258 -7.07 -11.22 -3.64
CA ASP A 258 -7.72 -12.48 -4.03
C ASP A 258 -7.32 -13.61 -3.06
N GLU A 259 -8.14 -14.65 -2.93
CA GLU A 259 -7.85 -15.83 -2.08
C GLU A 259 -7.46 -15.48 -0.64
N VAL A 260 -8.24 -14.60 0.01
CA VAL A 260 -7.98 -14.17 1.40
C VAL A 260 -8.11 -15.33 2.40
N ASP A 261 -8.75 -16.43 2.02
CA ASP A 261 -8.81 -17.66 2.80
C ASP A 261 -7.44 -18.31 3.05
N ALA A 262 -6.39 -17.94 2.29
CA ALA A 262 -5.02 -18.37 2.57
C ALA A 262 -4.43 -17.75 3.85
N ILE A 263 -4.87 -16.53 4.23
CA ILE A 263 -4.31 -15.77 5.35
C ILE A 263 -5.29 -15.57 6.51
N ALA A 264 -6.60 -15.66 6.24
CA ALA A 264 -7.65 -15.25 7.17
C ALA A 264 -8.43 -16.43 7.76
N THR A 265 -7.77 -17.53 8.09
CA THR A 265 -8.43 -18.70 8.66
C THR A 265 -8.74 -18.49 10.16
N ALA A 266 -9.95 -18.83 10.62
CA ALA A 266 -10.32 -18.67 12.03
C ALA A 266 -9.67 -19.69 12.98
N ARG A 267 -9.06 -20.75 12.45
CA ARG A 267 -8.46 -21.86 13.23
C ARG A 267 -6.95 -21.79 13.15
N PHE A 268 -6.33 -21.18 14.14
CA PHE A 268 -4.89 -21.24 14.34
C PHE A 268 -4.58 -22.20 15.48
N ASP A 269 -3.88 -23.30 15.17
CA ASP A 269 -3.33 -24.16 16.21
C ASP A 269 -1.96 -23.59 16.58
N ALA A 270 -1.83 -23.06 17.79
CA ALA A 270 -0.65 -22.31 18.23
C ALA A 270 0.64 -23.16 18.34
N GLN A 271 0.58 -24.43 17.94
CA GLN A 271 1.66 -25.41 18.02
C GLN A 271 2.65 -25.33 16.84
N THR A 272 2.25 -24.87 15.66
CA THR A 272 3.15 -24.79 14.51
C THR A 272 3.71 -23.38 14.30
N GLY A 273 4.99 -23.29 13.90
CA GLY A 273 5.64 -22.00 13.61
C GLY A 273 5.07 -21.29 12.39
N ALA A 274 4.55 -22.05 11.41
CA ALA A 274 3.93 -21.51 10.20
C ALA A 274 2.60 -20.80 10.50
N ASP A 275 1.74 -21.40 11.31
CA ASP A 275 0.44 -20.80 11.67
C ASP A 275 0.62 -19.50 12.46
N ARG A 276 1.67 -19.40 13.28
CA ARG A 276 2.03 -18.17 14.01
C ARG A 276 2.42 -17.03 13.07
N GLU A 277 3.07 -17.33 11.95
CA GLU A 277 3.43 -16.30 10.96
C GLU A 277 2.18 -15.79 10.23
N VAL A 278 1.30 -16.69 9.80
CA VAL A 278 0.01 -16.33 9.19
C VAL A 278 -0.83 -15.47 10.14
N GLN A 279 -0.86 -15.82 11.44
CA GLN A 279 -1.54 -15.02 12.45
C GLN A 279 -0.93 -13.60 12.55
N ARG A 280 0.40 -13.46 12.52
CA ARG A 280 1.06 -12.13 12.52
C ARG A 280 0.69 -11.31 11.28
N ILE A 281 0.65 -11.94 10.11
CA ILE A 281 0.24 -11.30 8.85
C ILE A 281 -1.21 -10.79 8.97
N LEU A 282 -2.12 -11.63 9.47
CA LEU A 282 -3.51 -11.25 9.67
C LEU A 282 -3.66 -10.08 10.65
N MET A 283 -2.96 -10.11 11.78
CA MET A 283 -3.00 -9.02 12.76
C MET A 283 -2.45 -7.70 12.17
N GLU A 284 -1.39 -7.79 11.36
CA GLU A 284 -0.85 -6.61 10.69
C GLU A 284 -1.83 -6.05 9.65
N LEU A 285 -2.48 -6.90 8.86
CA LEU A 285 -3.52 -6.50 7.92
C LEU A 285 -4.67 -5.78 8.62
N LEU A 286 -5.13 -6.32 9.76
CA LEU A 286 -6.17 -5.71 10.59
C LEU A 286 -5.74 -4.34 11.13
N ASN A 287 -4.51 -4.23 11.64
CA ASN A 287 -3.98 -2.98 12.15
C ASN A 287 -3.88 -1.91 11.06
N GLN A 288 -3.42 -2.27 9.86
CA GLN A 288 -3.34 -1.34 8.73
C GLN A 288 -4.73 -0.90 8.22
N MET A 289 -5.72 -1.79 8.25
CA MET A 289 -7.10 -1.45 7.90
C MET A 289 -7.76 -0.49 8.89
N ASP A 290 -7.52 -0.68 10.19
CA ASP A 290 -8.06 0.21 11.24
C ASP A 290 -7.37 1.58 11.21
N GLY A 291 -6.04 1.59 10.97
CA GLY A 291 -5.19 2.78 10.97
C GLY A 291 -5.37 3.75 9.80
N PHE A 292 -6.30 3.50 8.88
CA PHE A 292 -6.64 4.50 7.86
C PHE A 292 -7.43 5.66 8.48
N ASP A 293 -6.91 6.87 8.33
CA ASP A 293 -7.70 8.07 8.50
C ASP A 293 -8.75 8.15 7.38
N GLN A 294 -9.97 8.60 7.70
CA GLN A 294 -11.06 8.77 6.72
C GLN A 294 -10.70 9.74 5.57
N THR A 295 -9.58 10.45 5.66
CA THR A 295 -9.11 11.43 4.69
C THR A 295 -8.46 10.79 3.45
N VAL A 296 -7.97 9.55 3.54
CA VAL A 296 -7.27 8.90 2.42
C VAL A 296 -8.25 8.04 1.63
N ASN A 297 -8.41 8.33 0.34
CA ASN A 297 -9.30 7.59 -0.58
C ASN A 297 -8.69 6.24 -1.01
N VAL A 298 -8.45 5.35 -0.04
CA VAL A 298 -8.05 3.96 -0.28
C VAL A 298 -9.21 3.04 0.03
N LYS A 299 -9.52 2.13 -0.91
CA LYS A 299 -10.58 1.12 -0.74
C LYS A 299 -9.98 -0.27 -0.85
N VAL A 300 -10.41 -1.18 0.04
CA VAL A 300 -9.94 -2.56 0.05
C VAL A 300 -11.06 -3.48 -0.42
N ILE A 301 -10.80 -4.27 -1.45
CA ILE A 301 -11.68 -5.32 -1.95
C ILE A 301 -11.02 -6.66 -1.67
N MET A 302 -11.71 -7.52 -0.93
CA MET A 302 -11.25 -8.87 -0.61
C MET A 302 -12.15 -9.90 -1.27
N ALA A 303 -11.58 -10.92 -1.91
CA ALA A 303 -12.32 -12.04 -2.45
C ALA A 303 -12.00 -13.34 -1.68
N THR A 304 -13.04 -14.10 -1.36
CA THR A 304 -12.91 -15.44 -0.78
C THR A 304 -13.89 -16.41 -1.42
N ASN A 305 -13.52 -17.69 -1.51
CA ASN A 305 -14.44 -18.77 -1.87
C ASN A 305 -15.11 -19.41 -0.64
N ARG A 306 -14.54 -19.18 0.54
CA ARG A 306 -14.93 -19.83 1.79
C ARG A 306 -15.20 -18.79 2.87
N ALA A 307 -16.44 -18.32 2.94
CA ALA A 307 -16.85 -17.37 3.97
C ALA A 307 -16.94 -18.01 5.37
N ASP A 308 -17.12 -19.34 5.43
CA ASP A 308 -17.21 -20.15 6.64
C ASP A 308 -15.90 -20.22 7.42
N THR A 309 -14.76 -20.17 6.74
CA THR A 309 -13.43 -20.27 7.36
C THR A 309 -12.84 -18.93 7.77
N LEU A 310 -13.46 -17.81 7.39
CA LEU A 310 -12.93 -16.47 7.66
C LEU A 310 -12.98 -16.12 9.15
N ASP A 311 -11.94 -15.43 9.63
CA ASP A 311 -11.91 -14.84 10.96
C ASP A 311 -13.01 -13.77 11.12
N PRO A 312 -13.94 -13.91 12.09
CA PRO A 312 -14.94 -12.90 12.41
C PRO A 312 -14.36 -11.51 12.73
N ALA A 313 -13.09 -11.41 13.14
CA ALA A 313 -12.42 -10.15 13.40
C ALA A 313 -12.36 -9.24 12.16
N LEU A 314 -12.22 -9.81 10.95
CA LEU A 314 -12.23 -9.05 9.69
C LEU A 314 -13.61 -8.47 9.37
N LEU A 315 -14.67 -9.17 9.82
CA LEU A 315 -16.07 -8.83 9.51
C LEU A 315 -16.66 -7.76 10.44
N ARG A 316 -15.86 -7.23 11.38
CA ARG A 316 -16.30 -6.18 12.29
C ARG A 316 -16.50 -4.86 11.53
N PRO A 317 -17.51 -4.05 11.91
CA PRO A 317 -17.72 -2.74 11.32
C PRO A 317 -16.49 -1.85 11.56
N GLY A 318 -16.12 -1.05 10.55
CA GLY A 318 -14.87 -0.29 10.48
C GLY A 318 -13.76 -0.97 9.68
N ARG A 319 -13.97 -2.22 9.25
CA ARG A 319 -13.05 -3.00 8.40
C ARG A 319 -13.74 -3.40 7.10
N LEU A 320 -14.40 -4.55 7.09
CA LEU A 320 -15.20 -5.05 5.96
C LEU A 320 -16.68 -4.75 6.19
N ASP A 321 -17.08 -3.52 5.87
CA ASP A 321 -18.44 -3.02 6.11
C ASP A 321 -19.47 -3.62 5.15
N ARG A 322 -19.05 -3.88 3.90
CA ARG A 322 -19.93 -4.44 2.86
C ARG A 322 -19.56 -5.89 2.57
N LYS A 323 -20.57 -6.76 2.55
CA LYS A 323 -20.44 -8.18 2.21
C LYS A 323 -21.36 -8.45 1.02
N ILE A 324 -20.77 -8.84 -0.09
CA ILE A 324 -21.47 -9.06 -1.35
C ILE A 324 -21.39 -10.54 -1.69
N GLU A 325 -22.58 -11.17 -1.73
CA GLU A 325 -22.71 -12.57 -2.05
C GLU A 325 -22.85 -12.79 -3.55
N PHE A 326 -22.09 -13.76 -4.06
CA PHE A 326 -22.16 -14.26 -5.42
C PHE A 326 -22.84 -15.62 -5.42
N PRO A 327 -24.18 -15.67 -5.53
CA PRO A 327 -24.88 -16.94 -5.68
C PRO A 327 -24.57 -17.56 -7.04
N LEU A 328 -24.95 -18.83 -7.20
CA LEU A 328 -24.98 -19.47 -8.52
C LEU A 328 -25.98 -18.76 -9.43
N PRO A 329 -25.71 -18.67 -10.75
CA PRO A 329 -26.54 -17.91 -11.67
C PRO A 329 -27.95 -18.52 -11.80
N ASP A 330 -28.97 -17.70 -11.63
CA ASP A 330 -30.37 -18.05 -11.90
C ASP A 330 -30.64 -18.20 -13.41
N ARG A 331 -31.75 -18.82 -13.83
CA ARG A 331 -32.10 -19.03 -15.26
C ARG A 331 -31.97 -17.75 -16.09
N ARG A 332 -32.43 -16.61 -15.56
CA ARG A 332 -32.28 -15.30 -16.23
C ARG A 332 -30.81 -14.91 -16.40
N GLN A 333 -30.02 -15.09 -15.35
CA GLN A 333 -28.59 -14.75 -15.35
C GLN A 333 -27.79 -15.70 -16.24
N LYS A 334 -28.09 -17.01 -16.23
CA LYS A 334 -27.49 -17.99 -17.15
C LYS A 334 -27.64 -17.54 -18.60
N ARG A 335 -28.84 -17.13 -19.01
CA ARG A 335 -29.09 -16.60 -20.37
C ARG A 335 -28.15 -15.46 -20.71
N LEU A 336 -28.00 -14.49 -19.81
CA LEU A 336 -27.12 -13.34 -20.00
C LEU A 336 -25.64 -13.75 -20.08
N VAL A 337 -25.20 -14.70 -19.24
CA VAL A 337 -23.83 -15.23 -19.29
C VAL A 337 -23.57 -15.94 -20.62
N PHE A 338 -24.49 -16.80 -21.07
CA PHE A 338 -24.39 -17.45 -22.38
C PHE A 338 -24.29 -16.43 -23.50
N GLN A 339 -25.16 -15.41 -23.53
CA GLN A 339 -25.14 -14.36 -24.55
C GLN A 339 -23.80 -13.63 -24.61
N VAL A 340 -23.21 -13.27 -23.46
CA VAL A 340 -21.93 -12.55 -23.44
C VAL A 340 -20.77 -13.47 -23.86
N CYS A 341 -20.77 -14.73 -23.42
CA CYS A 341 -19.75 -15.70 -23.83
C CYS A 341 -19.82 -16.03 -25.33
N THR A 342 -21.04 -16.13 -25.89
CA THR A 342 -21.25 -16.49 -27.30
C THR A 342 -21.15 -15.30 -28.23
N ALA A 343 -21.31 -14.06 -27.77
CA ALA A 343 -21.18 -12.86 -28.60
C ALA A 343 -19.82 -12.72 -29.32
N LYS A 344 -18.75 -13.32 -28.76
CA LYS A 344 -17.41 -13.34 -29.36
C LYS A 344 -17.18 -14.53 -30.31
N MET A 345 -18.15 -15.44 -30.44
CA MET A 345 -18.03 -16.70 -31.19
C MET A 345 -18.96 -16.72 -32.41
N ASN A 346 -18.56 -17.46 -33.45
CA ASN A 346 -19.38 -17.67 -34.63
C ASN A 346 -20.32 -18.86 -34.41
N LEU A 347 -21.58 -18.57 -34.12
CA LEU A 347 -22.64 -19.59 -33.99
C LEU A 347 -23.34 -19.82 -35.33
N GLY A 348 -23.79 -21.04 -35.58
CA GLY A 348 -24.70 -21.32 -36.68
C GLY A 348 -26.13 -20.90 -36.32
N ASP A 349 -26.94 -20.57 -37.33
CA ASP A 349 -28.32 -20.11 -37.17
C ASP A 349 -29.23 -21.13 -36.44
N GLU A 350 -28.84 -22.40 -36.43
CA GLU A 350 -29.56 -23.49 -35.77
C GLU A 350 -29.29 -23.58 -34.25
N VAL A 351 -28.37 -22.78 -33.69
CA VAL A 351 -28.01 -22.89 -32.26
C VAL A 351 -28.98 -22.07 -31.41
N ASP A 352 -29.87 -22.77 -30.69
CA ASP A 352 -30.70 -22.16 -29.66
C ASP A 352 -30.03 -22.25 -28.27
N LEU A 353 -29.76 -21.10 -27.66
CA LEU A 353 -29.18 -21.01 -26.31
C LEU A 353 -30.24 -21.25 -25.23
N GLU A 354 -31.52 -21.06 -25.53
CA GLU A 354 -32.61 -21.22 -24.57
C GLU A 354 -32.77 -22.68 -24.12
N ASP A 355 -32.52 -23.63 -25.02
CA ASP A 355 -32.52 -25.06 -24.73
C ASP A 355 -31.53 -25.42 -23.62
N TYR A 356 -30.32 -24.87 -23.66
CA TYR A 356 -29.28 -25.13 -22.65
C TYR A 356 -29.56 -24.41 -21.32
N VAL A 357 -30.17 -23.22 -21.38
CA VAL A 357 -30.54 -22.43 -20.21
C VAL A 357 -31.71 -23.05 -19.44
N SER A 358 -32.64 -23.71 -20.16
CA SER A 358 -33.85 -24.32 -19.58
C SER A 358 -33.56 -25.57 -18.74
N ARG A 359 -32.37 -26.18 -18.89
CA ARG A 359 -31.97 -27.37 -18.13
C ARG A 359 -31.86 -27.06 -16.63
N PRO A 360 -32.30 -27.97 -15.74
CA PRO A 360 -32.34 -27.75 -14.30
C PRO A 360 -30.96 -27.79 -13.62
N ASP A 361 -29.89 -28.10 -14.37
CA ASP A 361 -28.55 -28.26 -13.83
C ASP A 361 -28.04 -26.93 -13.23
N LYS A 362 -27.44 -27.03 -12.04
CA LYS A 362 -26.79 -25.92 -11.35
C LYS A 362 -25.38 -25.76 -11.91
N ILE A 363 -25.22 -24.81 -12.83
CA ILE A 363 -23.99 -24.58 -13.57
C ILE A 363 -23.39 -23.24 -13.13
N SER A 364 -22.07 -23.18 -12.90
CA SER A 364 -21.36 -21.92 -12.60
C SER A 364 -21.08 -21.09 -13.87
N ALA A 365 -20.80 -19.79 -13.74
CA ALA A 365 -20.48 -18.96 -14.89
C ALA A 365 -19.17 -19.41 -15.59
N ALA A 366 -18.20 -19.90 -14.81
CA ALA A 366 -16.97 -20.50 -15.34
C ALA A 366 -17.24 -21.79 -16.13
N GLU A 367 -18.16 -22.64 -15.67
CA GLU A 367 -18.57 -23.84 -16.43
C GLU A 367 -19.28 -23.46 -17.74
N ILE A 368 -20.13 -22.43 -17.75
CA ILE A 368 -20.75 -21.91 -18.97
C ILE A 368 -19.68 -21.48 -19.98
N ALA A 369 -18.67 -20.75 -19.51
CA ALA A 369 -17.54 -20.35 -20.35
C ALA A 369 -16.76 -21.56 -20.87
N ALA A 370 -16.54 -22.59 -20.04
CA ALA A 370 -15.89 -23.83 -20.43
C ALA A 370 -16.70 -24.61 -21.49
N ILE A 371 -18.03 -24.67 -21.36
CA ILE A 371 -18.92 -25.28 -22.37
C ILE A 371 -18.75 -24.58 -23.72
N CYS A 372 -18.76 -23.24 -23.73
CA CYS A 372 -18.58 -22.46 -24.96
C CYS A 372 -17.18 -22.70 -25.58
N GLN A 373 -16.13 -22.72 -24.75
CA GLN A 373 -14.76 -22.99 -25.20
C GLN A 373 -14.61 -24.39 -25.79
N GLU A 374 -15.20 -25.40 -25.15
CA GLU A 374 -15.12 -26.77 -25.63
C GLU A 374 -15.92 -26.99 -26.92
N ALA A 375 -17.10 -26.37 -27.04
CA ALA A 375 -17.87 -26.36 -28.28
C ALA A 375 -17.06 -25.75 -29.43
N GLY A 376 -16.37 -24.63 -29.19
CA GLY A 376 -15.43 -24.02 -30.12
C GLY A 376 -14.28 -24.97 -30.49
N MET A 377 -13.67 -25.63 -29.51
CA MET A 377 -12.57 -26.58 -29.74
C MET A 377 -13.02 -27.80 -30.59
N HIS A 378 -14.25 -28.27 -30.42
CA HIS A 378 -14.83 -29.31 -31.26
C HIS A 378 -15.06 -28.87 -32.70
N ALA A 379 -15.46 -27.61 -32.91
CA ALA A 379 -15.56 -27.03 -34.26
C ALA A 379 -14.18 -26.97 -34.93
N VAL A 380 -13.17 -26.49 -34.21
CA VAL A 380 -11.76 -26.42 -34.66
C VAL A 380 -11.20 -27.80 -35.00
N ARG A 381 -11.40 -28.83 -34.15
CA ARG A 381 -10.94 -30.20 -34.43
C ARG A 381 -11.53 -30.81 -35.71
N LYS A 382 -12.68 -30.32 -36.14
CA LYS A 382 -13.36 -30.76 -37.38
C LYS A 382 -13.10 -29.79 -38.54
N ASN A 383 -12.15 -28.86 -38.41
CA ASN A 383 -11.80 -27.84 -39.40
C ASN A 383 -13.00 -26.99 -39.86
N ARG A 384 -13.89 -26.61 -38.94
CA ARG A 384 -15.03 -25.73 -39.22
C ARG A 384 -14.88 -24.38 -38.55
N TYR A 385 -15.34 -23.33 -39.23
CA TYR A 385 -15.32 -21.93 -38.76
C TYR A 385 -16.58 -21.52 -37.99
N VAL A 386 -17.60 -22.39 -37.95
CA VAL A 386 -18.90 -22.13 -37.32
C VAL A 386 -19.22 -23.27 -36.36
N ILE A 387 -19.73 -22.93 -35.18
CA ILE A 387 -20.12 -23.88 -34.14
C ILE A 387 -21.54 -24.38 -34.43
N LEU A 388 -21.74 -25.70 -34.47
CA LEU A 388 -23.05 -26.32 -34.67
C LEU A 388 -23.66 -26.80 -33.34
N PRO A 389 -24.99 -27.02 -33.27
CA PRO A 389 -25.66 -27.52 -32.07
C PRO A 389 -25.06 -28.83 -31.53
N LYS A 390 -24.61 -29.72 -32.44
CA LYS A 390 -23.95 -30.99 -32.08
C LYS A 390 -22.64 -30.81 -31.31
N ASP A 391 -21.95 -29.69 -31.48
CA ASP A 391 -20.71 -29.40 -30.77
C ASP A 391 -20.99 -28.80 -29.39
N PHE A 392 -22.01 -27.94 -29.28
CA PHE A 392 -22.52 -27.45 -28.00
C PHE A 392 -23.05 -28.58 -27.11
N GLU A 393 -23.78 -29.54 -27.67
CA GLU A 393 -24.26 -30.69 -26.90
C GLU A 393 -23.11 -31.55 -26.36
N LYS A 394 -22.03 -31.70 -27.14
CA LYS A 394 -20.82 -32.40 -26.68
C LYS A 394 -20.13 -31.64 -25.56
N GLY A 395 -19.92 -30.34 -25.73
CA GLY A 395 -19.31 -29.49 -24.68
C GLY A 395 -20.13 -29.45 -23.40
N TYR A 396 -21.47 -29.43 -23.51
CA TYR A 396 -22.36 -29.50 -22.36
C TYR A 396 -22.17 -30.83 -21.62
N ARG A 397 -22.17 -31.96 -22.33
CA ARG A 397 -22.04 -33.29 -21.72
C ARG A 397 -20.68 -33.53 -21.08
N THR A 398 -19.59 -32.97 -21.62
CA THR A 398 -18.26 -33.13 -21.04
C THR A 398 -18.11 -32.36 -19.73
N ASN A 399 -18.60 -31.12 -19.69
CA ASN A 399 -18.38 -30.21 -18.55
C ASN A 399 -19.45 -30.31 -17.47
N VAL A 400 -20.69 -30.65 -17.84
CA VAL A 400 -21.78 -30.88 -16.88
C VAL A 400 -21.82 -32.37 -16.55
N LYS A 401 -21.09 -32.75 -15.51
CA LYS A 401 -21.22 -34.10 -14.93
C LYS A 401 -22.55 -34.15 -14.18
N LYS A 402 -23.47 -35.01 -14.62
CA LYS A 402 -24.64 -35.34 -13.82
C LYS A 402 -24.15 -35.93 -12.50
N PRO A 403 -24.55 -35.40 -11.33
CA PRO A 403 -24.37 -36.16 -10.11
C PRO A 403 -25.23 -37.43 -10.25
N ASP A 404 -24.62 -38.61 -10.11
CA ASP A 404 -25.29 -39.93 -10.17
C ASP A 404 -26.28 -40.15 -8.99
N THR A 405 -26.83 -39.09 -8.41
CA THR A 405 -27.64 -39.10 -7.19
C THR A 405 -29.14 -38.99 -7.43
N ASP A 406 -29.61 -39.06 -8.66
CA ASP A 406 -31.04 -39.25 -8.95
C ASP A 406 -31.33 -40.75 -8.86
N PHE A 407 -31.53 -41.26 -7.65
CA PHE A 407 -32.20 -42.54 -7.46
C PHE A 407 -33.66 -42.35 -7.86
N ASP A 408 -34.02 -42.76 -9.09
CA ASP A 408 -35.39 -42.80 -9.60
C ASP A 408 -36.38 -43.50 -8.65
N PHE A 409 -35.87 -44.24 -7.67
CA PHE A 409 -36.63 -44.98 -6.67
C PHE A 409 -37.36 -44.10 -5.62
N TYR A 410 -36.93 -42.85 -5.38
CA TYR A 410 -37.50 -42.00 -4.31
C TYR A 410 -38.38 -40.85 -4.81
N LYS A 411 -38.77 -40.83 -6.10
CA LYS A 411 -39.69 -39.83 -6.65
C LYS A 411 -41.15 -40.29 -6.61
#